data_AF-A0A920U6Z0-F1
#
_entry.id   AF-A0A920U6Z0-F1
#
_cell.length_a   1.000
_cell.length_b   1.000
_cell.length_c   1.000
_cell.angle_alpha   90.00
_cell.angle_beta   90.00
_cell.angle_gamma   90.00
#
_symmetry.space_group_name_H-M   'P 1'
#
loop_
_entity.id
_entity.type
_entity.pdbx_description
1 polymer ?
#
loop_
_entity_poly.entity_id
_entity_poly.type
_entity_poly.pdbx_seq_one_letter_code
_entity_poly.pdbx_strand_id
1 'polypeptide(L)' 'MGVKLPILPGTDAKMSIPELEPGRYALVCHLPDQSVPGGEGPPHFVLGMISEFIVE' A
#
# COMPACT_ATOMS: atom_id res chain seq x y z
N MET A 1 -5.03 18.36 1.42
CA MET A 1 -4.87 17.07 2.13
C MET A 1 -5.83 16.09 1.49
N GLY A 2 -5.30 15.25 0.60
CA GLY A 2 -6.04 14.50 -0.41
C GLY A 2 -6.81 13.31 0.16
N VAL A 3 -7.83 12.90 -0.58
CA VAL A 3 -8.74 11.81 -0.25
C VAL A 3 -7.96 10.51 -0.02
N LYS A 4 -8.08 9.91 1.17
CA LYS A 4 -7.54 8.58 1.49
C LYS A 4 -8.48 7.51 0.94
N LEU A 5 -8.49 7.33 -0.39
CA LEU A 5 -9.25 6.25 -1.00
C LEU A 5 -8.47 4.94 -0.86
N PRO A 6 -9.01 3.92 -0.15
CA PRO A 6 -8.38 2.61 -0.10
C PRO A 6 -8.46 1.91 -1.47
N ILE A 7 -7.54 0.97 -1.71
CA ILE A 7 -7.72 -0.01 -2.78
C ILE A 7 -8.85 -0.94 -2.35
N LEU A 8 -9.95 -0.96 -3.11
CA LEU A 8 -11.12 -1.76 -2.77
C LEU A 8 -10.85 -3.25 -3.00
N PRO A 9 -11.50 -4.16 -2.25
CA PRO A 9 -11.38 -5.60 -2.50
C PRO A 9 -11.67 -5.97 -3.95
N GLY A 10 -10.77 -6.76 -4.56
CA GLY A 10 -10.90 -7.20 -5.96
C GLY A 10 -10.50 -6.15 -7.01
N THR A 11 -10.01 -4.97 -6.60
CA THR A 11 -9.52 -3.93 -7.51
C THR A 11 -8.00 -3.83 -7.49
N ASP A 12 -7.41 -3.31 -8.57
CA ASP A 12 -6.02 -2.91 -8.64
C ASP A 12 -5.84 -1.38 -8.57
N ALA A 13 -4.71 -0.96 -8.02
CA ALA A 13 -4.20 0.39 -8.18
C ALA A 13 -2.78 0.33 -8.78
N LYS A 14 -2.46 1.31 -9.61
CA LYS A 14 -1.15 1.40 -10.28
C LYS A 14 -0.42 2.63 -9.78
N MET A 15 0.87 2.47 -9.52
CA MET A 15 1.78 3.54 -9.17
C MET A 15 2.92 3.55 -10.18
N SER A 16 3.18 4.70 -10.79
CA SER A 16 4.41 4.89 -11.55
C SER A 16 5.56 5.11 -10.58
N ILE A 17 6.57 4.26 -10.67
CA ILE A 17 7.78 4.32 -9.86
C ILE A 17 8.90 4.86 -10.79
N PRO A 18 9.77 5.79 -10.34
CA PRO A 18 10.95 6.17 -11.11
C PRO A 18 11.88 4.95 -11.30
N GLU A 19 12.88 5.11 -12.17
CA GLU A 19 13.97 4.14 -12.30
C GLU A 19 14.59 3.86 -10.93
N LEU A 20 14.75 2.58 -10.59
CA LEU A 20 15.36 2.13 -9.36
C LEU A 20 16.72 1.53 -9.68
N GLU A 21 17.70 1.75 -8.82
CA GLU A 21 18.97 1.03 -8.92
C GLU A 21 18.75 -0.47 -8.62
N PRO A 22 19.63 -1.37 -9.11
CA PRO A 22 19.56 -2.79 -8.76
C PRO A 22 19.57 -2.99 -7.24
N GLY A 23 18.60 -3.76 -6.73
CA GLY A 23 18.41 -3.89 -5.30
C GLY A 23 17.13 -4.62 -4.88
N ARG A 24 16.99 -4.78 -3.56
CA ARG A 24 15.86 -5.43 -2.90
C ARG A 24 14.96 -4.36 -2.27
N TYR A 25 13.70 -4.34 -2.68
CA TYR A 25 12.74 -3.31 -2.32
C TYR A 25 11.48 -3.90 -1.70
N ALA A 26 10.81 -3.10 -0.88
CA ALA A 26 9.50 -3.41 -0.32
C ALA A 26 8.47 -2.37 -0.79
N LEU A 27 7.31 -2.86 -1.25
CA LEU A 27 6.11 -2.08 -1.44
C LEU A 27 5.25 -2.17 -0.17
N VAL A 28 5.05 -1.03 0.50
CA VAL A 28 4.39 -0.96 1.82
C VAL A 28 3.14 -0.08 1.76
N CYS A 29 1.97 -0.67 2.01
CA CYS A 29 0.71 0.07 2.03
C CYS A 29 0.46 0.76 3.39
N HIS A 30 0.54 2.09 3.41
CA HIS A 30 0.31 2.91 4.60
C HIS A 30 -1.13 3.42 4.74
N LEU A 31 -2.04 3.01 3.85
CA LEU A 31 -3.43 3.41 3.95
C LEU A 31 -4.08 2.76 5.17
N PRO A 32 -4.88 3.51 5.95
CA PRO A 32 -5.59 2.97 7.09
C PRO A 32 -6.73 2.05 6.66
N ASP A 33 -7.02 1.03 7.46
CA ASP A 33 -8.25 0.26 7.33
C ASP A 33 -9.47 1.15 7.60
N GLN A 34 -10.34 1.31 6.61
CA GLN A 34 -11.56 2.11 6.69
C GLN A 34 -12.81 1.27 7.02
N SER A 35 -12.66 -0.04 7.21
CA SER A 35 -13.77 -0.93 7.57
C SER A 35 -14.15 -0.85 9.05
N VAL A 36 -13.30 -0.20 9.88
CA VAL A 36 -13.49 -0.11 11.32
C VAL A 36 -14.56 0.95 11.67
N PRO A 37 -15.58 0.62 12.49
CA PRO A 37 -16.58 1.60 12.90
C PRO A 37 -15.96 2.78 13.65
N GLY A 38 -16.28 4.01 13.23
CA GLY A 38 -15.96 5.22 13.98
C GLY A 38 -14.56 5.81 13.76
N GLY A 39 -13.77 5.33 12.80
CA GLY A 39 -12.49 5.98 12.49
C GLY A 39 -11.56 5.19 11.56
N GLU A 40 -10.28 5.55 11.62
CA GLU A 40 -9.20 4.88 10.90
C GLU A 40 -8.64 3.73 11.74
N GLY A 41 -8.72 2.50 11.22
CA GLY A 41 -8.08 1.32 11.77
C GLY A 41 -6.56 1.29 11.57
N PRO A 42 -5.91 0.15 11.88
CA PRO A 42 -4.47 0.01 11.65
C PRO A 42 -4.12 0.19 10.16
N PRO A 43 -2.90 0.65 9.84
CA PRO A 43 -2.45 0.73 8.45
C PRO A 43 -2.34 -0.68 7.84
N HIS A 44 -2.67 -0.82 6.56
CA HIS A 44 -2.77 -2.12 5.90
C HIS A 44 -1.49 -2.95 5.92
N PHE A 45 -0.29 -2.37 6.06
CA PHE A 45 0.94 -3.15 6.24
C PHE A 45 0.93 -3.99 7.53
N VAL A 46 0.27 -3.52 8.60
CA VAL A 46 0.08 -4.28 9.85
C VAL A 46 -0.84 -5.48 9.62
N LEU A 47 -1.75 -5.35 8.65
CA LEU A 47 -2.66 -6.42 8.21
C LEU A 47 -2.03 -7.33 7.14
N GLY A 48 -0.74 -7.14 6.82
CA GLY A 48 0.00 -7.99 5.89
C GLY A 48 0.08 -7.47 4.45
N MET A 49 -0.37 -6.25 4.16
CA MET A 49 -0.27 -5.64 2.82
C MET A 49 1.14 -5.07 2.56
N ILE A 50 2.11 -5.97 2.55
CA ILE A 50 3.52 -5.74 2.21
C ILE A 50 3.91 -6.71 1.09
N SER A 51 4.67 -6.24 0.12
CA SER A 51 5.24 -7.07 -0.94
C SER A 51 6.72 -6.76 -1.12
N GLU A 52 7.51 -7.77 -1.45
CA GLU A 52 8.94 -7.64 -1.74
C GLU A 52 9.20 -7.88 -3.23
N PHE A 53 10.14 -7.14 -3.81
CA PHE A 53 10.59 -7.36 -5.18
C PHE A 53 12.08 -7.03 -5.34
N ILE A 54 12.67 -7.59 -6.41
CA ILE A 54 14.06 -7.36 -6.81
C ILE A 54 14.08 -6.57 -8.11
N VAL A 55 14.98 -5.60 -8.19
CA VAL A 55 15.38 -4.91 -9.42
C VAL A 55 16.79 -5.38 -9.76
N GLU A 56 17.01 -5.79 -11.01
CA GLU A 56 18.29 -6.32 -11.52
C GLU A 56 19.08 -5.29 -12.34
#